data_AF-A0A937KRM2-F1
#
_entry.id   AF-A0A937KRM2-F1
#
_cell.length_a   1.000
_cell.length_b   1.000
_cell.length_c   1.000
_cell.angle_alpha   90.00
_cell.angle_beta   90.00
_cell.angle_gamma   90.00
#
_symmetry.space_group_name_H-M   'P 1'
#
loop_
_entity.id
_entity.type
_entity.pdbx_description
1 polymer ?
#
loop_
_entity_poly.entity_id
_entity_poly.type
_entity_poly.pdbx_seq_one_letter_code
_entity_poly.pdbx_strand_id
1 'polypeptide(L)' 'MFLNKLENYNVLLASNSKRRHELLSQLNINFSLINQKTDESFSEKLKEDQITDYLAKKNLHSF' A
#
# COMPACT_ATOMS: atom_id res chain seq x y z
N MET A 1 -1.03 -18.30 12.98
CA MET A 1 -0.05 -17.30 12.50
C MET A 1 -0.74 -16.43 11.45
N PHE A 2 -0.61 -15.10 11.50
CA PHE A 2 -1.37 -14.17 10.64
C PHE A 2 -1.07 -14.36 9.14
N LEU A 3 0.19 -14.65 8.80
CA LEU A 3 0.66 -14.78 7.42
C LEU A 3 0.02 -15.96 6.67
N ASN A 4 -0.26 -17.07 7.34
CA ASN A 4 -0.90 -18.23 6.70
C ASN A 4 -2.29 -17.90 6.14
N LYS A 5 -2.94 -16.84 6.65
CA LYS A 5 -4.22 -16.39 6.11
C LYS A 5 -4.07 -15.78 4.71
N LEU A 6 -2.90 -15.28 4.37
CA LEU A 6 -2.61 -14.64 3.08
C LEU A 6 -2.27 -15.65 1.98
N GLU A 7 -2.02 -16.92 2.31
CA GLU A 7 -1.63 -17.95 1.34
C GLU A 7 -2.70 -18.19 0.25
N ASN A 8 -3.97 -17.94 0.58
CA ASN A 8 -5.10 -18.10 -0.37
C ASN A 8 -5.46 -16.82 -1.11
N TYR A 9 -4.70 -15.73 -0.94
CA TYR A 9 -4.99 -14.45 -1.56
C TYR A 9 -3.87 -14.02 -2.49
N ASN A 10 -4.26 -13.42 -3.61
CA ASN A 10 -3.33 -12.69 -4.46
C ASN A 10 -3.04 -11.33 -3.81
N VAL A 11 -1.90 -11.22 -3.15
CA VAL A 11 -1.48 -9.97 -2.50
C VAL A 11 -0.93 -9.02 -3.57
N LEU A 12 -1.49 -7.81 -3.62
CA LEU A 12 -1.10 -6.76 -4.57
C LEU A 12 -0.52 -5.58 -3.79
N LEU A 13 0.69 -5.15 -4.16
CA LEU A 13 1.35 -3.99 -3.57
C LEU A 13 1.21 -2.77 -4.49
N ALA A 14 0.18 -1.97 -4.19
CA ALA A 14 -0.15 -0.69 -4.82
C ALA A 14 0.74 0.46 -4.31
N SER A 15 2.05 0.26 -4.24
CA SER A 15 2.99 1.25 -3.72
C SER A 15 4.30 1.23 -4.49
N ASN A 16 4.77 2.39 -4.92
CA ASN A 16 6.09 2.54 -5.56
C ASN A 16 7.26 2.70 -4.55
N SER A 17 6.99 2.64 -3.23
CA SER A 17 8.04 2.81 -2.21
C SER A 17 8.92 1.57 -2.08
N LYS A 18 10.19 1.66 -2.47
CA LYS A 18 11.19 0.59 -2.34
C LYS A 18 11.27 0.02 -0.91
N ARG A 19 11.14 0.86 0.12
CA ARG A 19 11.15 0.43 1.53
C ARG A 19 10.00 -0.53 1.85
N ARG A 20 8.80 -0.29 1.32
CA ARG A 20 7.64 -1.19 1.52
C ARG A 20 7.81 -2.52 0.78
N HIS A 21 8.50 -2.51 -0.35
CA HIS A 21 8.83 -3.74 -1.09
C HIS A 21 9.79 -4.60 -0.27
N GLU A 22 10.87 -4.01 0.25
CA GLU A 22 11.85 -4.72 1.08
C GLU A 22 11.21 -5.33 2.33
N LEU A 23 10.34 -4.58 3.01
CA LEU A 23 9.62 -5.06 4.20
C LEU A 23 8.70 -6.26 3.89
N LEU A 24 7.91 -6.19 2.82
CA LEU A 24 7.01 -7.30 2.44
C LEU A 24 7.79 -8.54 1.97
N SER A 25 8.91 -8.34 1.27
CA SER A 25 9.80 -9.43 0.85
C SER A 25 10.45 -10.12 2.06
N GLN A 26 10.87 -9.36 3.08
CA GLN A 26 11.41 -9.92 4.33
C GLN A 26 10.40 -10.77 5.11
N LEU A 27 9.10 -10.56 4.89
CA LEU A 27 8.02 -11.34 5.50
C LEU A 27 7.73 -12.65 4.74
N ASN A 28 8.46 -12.97 3.67
CA ASN A 28 8.23 -14.11 2.79
C ASN A 28 6.79 -14.18 2.25
N ILE A 29 6.17 -13.02 1.99
CA ILE A 29 4.84 -12.94 1.37
C ILE A 29 5.02 -12.90 -0.15
N ASN A 30 4.28 -13.73 -0.87
CA ASN A 30 4.18 -13.62 -2.32
C ASN A 30 3.24 -12.46 -2.68
N PHE A 31 3.76 -11.41 -3.32
CA PHE A 31 2.97 -10.27 -3.78
C PHE A 31 3.37 -9.82 -5.18
N SER A 32 2.44 -9.18 -5.90
CA SER A 32 2.72 -8.54 -7.18
C SER A 32 2.76 -7.02 -7.03
N LEU A 33 3.64 -6.38 -7.79
CA LEU A 33 3.78 -4.92 -7.81
C LEU A 33 2.80 -4.30 -8.80
N ILE A 34 2.11 -3.25 -8.37
CA ILE A 34 1.27 -2.45 -9.25
C ILE A 34 1.82 -1.03 -9.29
N ASN A 35 2.31 -0.63 -10.46
CA ASN A 35 2.76 0.73 -10.70
C ASN A 35 1.54 1.63 -10.94
N GLN A 36 1.16 2.38 -9.92
CA GLN A 36 0.13 3.40 -10.03
C GLN A 36 0.80 4.77 -10.01
N LYS A 37 0.43 5.64 -10.96
CA LYS A 37 0.76 7.07 -10.91
C LYS A 37 -0.35 7.80 -10.16
N THR A 38 -0.40 7.59 -8.85
CA THR A 38 -1.36 8.29 -8.00
C THR A 38 -0.76 9.61 -7.56
N ASP A 39 -1.51 10.70 -7.76
CA ASP A 39 -1.15 12.02 -7.27
C ASP A 39 -1.28 12.05 -5.73
N GLU A 40 -0.17 12.21 -5.01
CA GLU A 40 -0.15 12.25 -3.54
C GLU A 40 -0.50 13.63 -2.97
N SER A 41 -1.02 14.55 -3.79
CA SER A 41 -1.54 15.83 -3.30
C SER A 41 -2.73 15.62 -2.36
N PHE A 42 -2.66 16.26 -1.19
CA PHE A 42 -3.69 16.28 -0.16
C PHE A 42 -4.03 17.71 0.23
N SER A 43 -5.23 17.94 0.76
CA SER A 43 -5.66 19.27 1.18
C SER A 43 -4.99 19.66 2.49
N GLU A 44 -4.51 20.90 2.61
CA GLU A 44 -3.98 21.49 3.85
C GLU A 44 -5.01 21.54 5.01
N LYS A 45 -6.29 21.32 4.72
CA LYS A 45 -7.35 21.24 5.72
C LYS A 45 -7.39 19.91 6.46
N LEU A 46 -6.67 18.89 5.97
CA LEU A 46 -6.59 17.58 6.63
C LEU A 46 -5.67 17.66 7.84
N LYS A 47 -6.10 17.06 8.95
CA LYS A 47 -5.23 16.88 10.12
C LYS A 47 -4.17 15.82 9.82
N GLU A 48 -3.02 15.91 10.47
CA GLU A 48 -1.83 15.08 10.23
C GLU A 48 -2.14 13.57 10.23
N ASP A 49 -2.96 13.13 11.18
CA ASP A 49 -3.43 11.75 11.32
C ASP A 49 -4.32 11.30 10.14
N GLN A 50 -5.07 12.22 9.55
CA GLN A 50 -6.00 11.94 8.45
C GLN A 50 -5.30 11.88 7.08
N ILE A 51 -4.12 12.49 6.94
CA ILE A 51 -3.37 12.53 5.67
C ILE A 51 -2.99 11.11 5.24
N THR A 52 -2.46 10.31 6.17
CA THR A 52 -2.01 8.93 5.88
C THR A 52 -3.17 8.07 5.41
N ASP A 53 -4.31 8.15 6.11
CA ASP A 53 -5.53 7.42 5.76
C ASP A 53 -6.10 7.87 4.40
N TYR A 54 -6.10 9.18 4.14
CA TYR A 54 -6.56 9.74 2.88
C TYR A 54 -5.73 9.24 1.70
N LEU A 55 -4.40 9.31 1.81
CA LEU A 55 -3.48 8.86 0.77
C LEU A 55 -3.56 7.35 0.55
N ALA A 56 -3.69 6.57 1.62
CA ALA A 56 -3.87 5.13 1.53
C ALA A 56 -5.15 4.77 0.74
N LYS A 57 -6.27 5.41 1.07
CA LYS A 57 -7.54 5.22 0.34
C LYS A 57 -7.46 5.70 -1.10
N LYS A 58 -6.83 6.84 -1.36
CA LYS A 58 -6.65 7.39 -2.71
C LYS A 58 -5.85 6.44 -3.61
N ASN A 59 -4.79 5.85 -3.07
CA ASN A 59 -3.99 4.82 -3.77
C ASN A 59 -4.81 3.56 -4.09
N LEU A 60 -5.72 3.14 -3.19
CA LEU A 60 -6.60 2.00 -3.44
C LEU A 60 -7.65 2.31 -4.53
N HIS A 61 -8.27 3.49 -4.49
CA HIS A 61 -9.27 3.89 -5.49
C HIS A 61 -8.69 4.13 -6.89
N SER A 62 -7.37 4.23 -7.01
CA SER A 62 -6.68 4.40 -8.29
C SER A 62 -6.51 3.08 -9.06
N PHE A 63 -6.85 1.94 -8.45
CA PHE A 63 -6.84 0.59 -9.01
C PHE A 63 -8.26 0.20 -9.46
#